data_AF-A0A531LKW0-F1
#
_entry.id   AF-A0A531LKW0-F1
#
_cell.length_a   1.000
_cell.length_b   1.000
_cell.length_c   1.000
_cell.angle_alpha   90.00
_cell.angle_beta   90.00
_cell.angle_gamma   90.00
#
_symmetry.space_group_name_H-M   'P 1'
#
loop_
_entity.id
_entity.type
_entity.pdbx_description
1 polymer ?
#
loop_
_entity_poly.entity_id
_entity_poly.type
_entity_poly.pdbx_seq_one_letter_code
_entity_poly.pdbx_strand_id
1 'polypeptide(L)'
;MAAKSIISRPVYGTLSPQPGKHHLFVADAEGALAISDLAAKAPDGFFADAHIIFIPGNEGQHVAALEALKPAQLYQGPTFASALPRLKQTLANAHMGLRLYLAGTEGLIGQAMQAALEAGIDHTSIQTEHRGSLARRVQCVHCKGITENVTT
;
A
#
# COMPACT_ATOMS: atom_id res chain seq x y z
N MET A 1 -20.03 -3.40 20.69
CA MET A 1 -18.88 -3.30 21.61
C MET A 1 -17.62 -3.39 20.76
N ALA A 2 -16.81 -2.32 20.70
CA ALA A 2 -15.53 -2.37 19.99
C ALA A 2 -14.63 -3.39 20.72
N ALA A 3 -14.22 -4.44 20.03
CA ALA A 3 -13.34 -5.46 20.59
C ALA A 3 -12.09 -4.79 21.18
N LYS A 4 -11.67 -5.24 22.38
CA LYS A 4 -10.48 -4.73 23.07
C LYS A 4 -9.28 -4.85 22.12
N SER A 5 -8.82 -3.71 21.62
CA SER A 5 -7.64 -3.63 20.77
C SER A 5 -6.44 -4.19 21.53
N ILE A 6 -5.71 -5.13 20.93
CA ILE A 6 -4.37 -5.52 21.42
C ILE A 6 -3.53 -4.23 21.45
N ILE A 7 -2.89 -3.92 22.57
CA ILE A 7 -2.15 -2.66 22.77
C ILE A 7 -1.01 -2.52 21.74
N SER A 8 -0.40 -3.63 21.34
CA SER A 8 0.66 -3.65 20.32
C SER A 8 0.15 -3.52 18.88
N ARG A 9 -1.16 -3.35 18.66
CA ARG A 9 -1.69 -3.16 17.30
C ARG A 9 -1.27 -1.78 16.78
N PRO A 10 -0.61 -1.70 15.61
CA PRO A 10 -0.27 -0.43 15.00
C PRO A 10 -1.54 0.37 14.69
N VAL A 11 -1.47 1.68 14.93
CA VAL A 11 -2.52 2.62 14.53
C VAL A 11 -2.14 3.17 13.17
N TYR A 12 -2.92 2.82 12.15
CA TYR A 12 -2.74 3.32 10.80
C TYR A 12 -3.40 4.69 10.64
N GLY A 13 -2.79 5.54 9.81
CA GLY A 13 -3.32 6.86 9.47
C GLY A 13 -4.34 6.79 8.34
N THR A 14 -4.61 7.94 7.76
CA THR A 14 -5.34 8.05 6.49
C THR A 14 -4.43 8.67 5.44
N LEU A 15 -4.59 8.26 4.18
CA LEU A 15 -3.86 8.80 3.06
C LEU A 15 -4.28 10.25 2.84
N SER A 16 -3.28 11.11 2.70
CA SER A 16 -3.45 12.52 2.37
C SER A 16 -2.54 12.89 1.20
N PRO A 17 -3.01 13.74 0.27
CA PRO A 17 -2.14 14.23 -0.80
C PRO A 17 -0.98 15.01 -0.17
N GLN A 18 0.24 14.68 -0.56
CA GLN A 18 1.46 15.33 -0.07
C GLN A 18 2.19 15.96 -1.24
N PRO A 19 2.90 17.08 -1.04
CA PRO A 19 3.79 17.60 -2.05
C PRO A 19 4.94 16.61 -2.30
N GLY A 20 5.11 16.23 -3.56
CA GLY A 20 6.13 15.29 -4.04
C GLY A 20 6.32 15.46 -5.54
N LYS A 21 7.43 14.94 -6.07
CA LYS A 21 7.68 14.90 -7.52
C LYS A 21 7.21 13.60 -8.15
N HIS A 22 7.24 12.53 -7.37
CA HIS A 22 6.83 11.20 -7.80
C HIS A 22 5.97 10.58 -6.71
N HIS A 23 4.86 9.98 -7.11
CA HIS A 23 3.92 9.33 -6.19
C HIS A 23 3.84 7.85 -6.54
N LEU A 24 4.14 6.99 -5.57
CA LEU A 24 4.01 5.54 -5.71
C LEU A 24 2.92 5.05 -4.76
N PHE A 25 1.89 4.43 -5.32
CA PHE A 25 0.80 3.79 -4.59
C PHE A 25 0.96 2.28 -4.67
N VAL A 26 0.83 1.61 -3.53
CA VAL A 26 0.76 0.14 -3.46
C VAL A 26 -0.50 -0.21 -2.69
N ALA A 27 -1.41 -0.93 -3.34
CA ALA A 27 -2.66 -1.33 -2.71
C ALA A 27 -3.18 -2.70 -3.12
N ASP A 28 -3.92 -3.36 -2.22
CA ASP A 28 -4.71 -4.57 -2.49
C ASP A 28 -6.20 -4.33 -2.25
N ALA A 29 -7.06 -5.02 -3.00
CA ALA A 29 -8.51 -5.09 -2.79
C ALA A 29 -9.17 -3.77 -2.32
N GLU A 30 -9.62 -3.69 -1.06
CA GLU A 30 -10.27 -2.51 -0.48
C GLU A 30 -9.34 -1.30 -0.28
N GLY A 31 -8.03 -1.49 -0.35
CA GLY A 31 -7.04 -0.41 -0.38
C GLY A 31 -7.22 0.56 -1.56
N ALA A 32 -7.85 0.12 -2.65
CA ALA A 32 -8.23 0.99 -3.76
C ALA A 32 -9.22 2.10 -3.34
N LEU A 33 -10.05 1.86 -2.33
CA LEU A 33 -10.96 2.86 -1.78
C LEU A 33 -10.20 4.00 -1.12
N ALA A 34 -9.11 3.72 -0.40
CA ALA A 34 -8.27 4.75 0.20
C ALA A 34 -7.61 5.65 -0.87
N ILE A 35 -7.19 5.06 -2.00
CA ILE A 35 -6.67 5.82 -3.15
C ILE A 35 -7.77 6.70 -3.75
N SER A 36 -9.00 6.18 -3.86
CA SER A 36 -10.16 6.92 -4.38
C SER A 36 -10.56 8.07 -3.45
N ASP A 37 -10.55 7.84 -2.13
CA ASP A 37 -10.81 8.85 -1.10
C ASP A 37 -9.73 9.96 -1.13
N LEU A 38 -8.47 9.60 -1.37
CA LEU A 38 -7.39 10.56 -1.59
C LEU A 38 -7.62 11.33 -2.88
N ALA A 39 -8.04 10.66 -3.96
CA ALA A 39 -8.28 11.30 -5.24
C ALA A 39 -9.38 12.36 -5.19
N ALA A 40 -10.42 12.14 -4.40
CA ALA A 40 -11.47 13.13 -4.16
C ALA A 40 -10.96 14.41 -3.46
N LYS A 41 -9.80 14.35 -2.79
CA LYS A 41 -9.18 15.47 -2.05
C LYS A 41 -7.95 16.03 -2.76
N ALA A 42 -7.42 15.34 -3.76
CA ALA A 42 -6.20 15.71 -4.45
C ALA A 42 -6.48 16.82 -5.49
N PRO A 43 -5.51 17.71 -5.74
CA PRO A 43 -5.64 18.69 -6.81
C PRO A 43 -5.64 18.03 -8.20
N ASP A 44 -6.22 18.73 -9.17
CA ASP A 44 -6.23 18.27 -10.57
C ASP A 44 -4.80 17.98 -11.07
N GLY A 45 -4.63 16.85 -11.74
CA GLY A 45 -3.34 16.42 -12.28
C GLY A 45 -2.41 15.72 -11.29
N PHE A 46 -2.79 15.55 -10.01
CA PHE A 46 -1.96 14.85 -9.03
C PHE A 46 -1.58 13.41 -9.43
N PHE A 47 -2.48 12.68 -10.10
CA PHE A 47 -2.20 11.32 -10.57
C PHE A 47 -1.43 11.27 -11.90
N ALA A 48 -1.23 12.39 -12.59
CA ALA A 48 -0.56 12.41 -13.88
C ALA A 48 0.89 11.89 -13.83
N ASP A 49 1.56 12.03 -12.68
CA ASP A 49 2.90 11.52 -12.40
C ASP A 49 2.91 10.34 -11.40
N ALA A 50 1.73 9.78 -11.10
CA ALA A 50 1.58 8.69 -10.14
C ALA A 50 1.78 7.32 -10.79
N HIS A 51 2.47 6.43 -10.07
CA HIS A 51 2.55 5.01 -10.37
C HIS A 51 1.73 4.24 -9.34
N ILE A 52 0.77 3.45 -9.79
CA ILE A 52 -0.09 2.61 -8.95
C ILE A 52 0.24 1.14 -9.21
N ILE A 53 0.64 0.44 -8.15
CA ILE A 53 0.78 -1.02 -8.11
C ILE A 53 -0.45 -1.55 -7.37
N PHE A 54 -1.34 -2.20 -8.11
CA PHE A 54 -2.59 -2.73 -7.56
C PHE A 54 -2.63 -4.26 -7.63
N ILE A 55 -3.04 -4.87 -6.53
CA ILE A 55 -3.28 -6.31 -6.45
C ILE A 55 -4.80 -6.49 -6.31
N PRO A 56 -5.52 -6.71 -7.43
CA PRO A 56 -6.92 -7.04 -7.34
C PRO A 56 -7.08 -8.31 -6.51
N GLY A 57 -7.88 -8.24 -5.45
CA GLY A 57 -8.33 -9.45 -4.75
C GLY A 57 -9.13 -10.35 -5.70
N ASN A 58 -9.63 -11.48 -5.19
CA ASN A 58 -10.28 -12.52 -6.02
C ASN A 58 -11.40 -12.01 -6.95
N GLU A 59 -12.05 -10.90 -6.59
CA GLU A 59 -13.20 -10.37 -7.33
C GLU A 59 -12.84 -9.25 -8.33
N GLY A 60 -11.56 -8.85 -8.43
CA GLY A 60 -11.13 -7.84 -9.40
C GLY A 60 -11.77 -6.47 -9.21
N GLN A 61 -12.36 -6.21 -8.04
CA GLN A 61 -13.09 -4.97 -7.77
C GLN A 61 -12.15 -3.75 -7.79
N HIS A 62 -12.72 -2.58 -8.09
CA HIS A 62 -12.06 -1.25 -8.05
C HIS A 62 -11.00 -0.98 -9.12
N VAL A 63 -10.65 -1.94 -9.98
CA VAL A 63 -9.72 -1.71 -11.10
C VAL A 63 -10.17 -0.54 -11.98
N ALA A 64 -11.43 -0.55 -12.41
CA ALA A 64 -11.99 0.51 -13.27
C ALA A 64 -11.97 1.89 -12.60
N ALA A 65 -12.12 1.95 -11.27
CA ALA A 65 -12.04 3.20 -10.53
C ALA A 65 -10.61 3.76 -10.54
N LEU A 66 -9.60 2.90 -10.41
CA LEU A 66 -8.19 3.30 -10.48
C LEU A 66 -7.78 3.69 -11.90
N GLU A 67 -8.30 3.02 -12.93
CA GLU A 67 -8.08 3.39 -14.33
C GLU A 67 -8.68 4.76 -14.67
N ALA A 68 -9.85 5.08 -14.11
CA ALA A 68 -10.50 6.38 -14.29
C ALA A 68 -9.68 7.55 -13.72
N LEU A 69 -8.79 7.31 -12.76
CA LEU A 69 -7.86 8.32 -12.22
C LEU A 69 -6.75 8.71 -13.21
N LYS A 70 -6.60 7.97 -14.31
CA LYS A 70 -5.56 8.18 -15.35
C LYS A 70 -4.15 8.35 -14.75
N PRO A 71 -3.67 7.38 -13.96
CA PRO A 71 -2.30 7.42 -13.46
C PRO A 71 -1.28 7.32 -14.61
N ALA A 72 -0.07 7.85 -14.39
CA ALA A 72 1.05 7.70 -15.33
C ALA A 72 1.32 6.24 -15.67
N GLN A 73 1.26 5.39 -14.64
CA GLN A 73 1.47 3.95 -14.74
C GLN A 73 0.51 3.23 -13.80
N LEU A 74 -0.20 2.23 -14.32
CA LEU A 74 -0.99 1.29 -13.52
C LEU A 74 -0.48 -0.12 -13.80
N TYR A 75 0.04 -0.78 -12.78
CA TYR A 75 0.37 -2.19 -12.82
C TYR A 75 -0.64 -2.99 -12.01
N GLN A 76 -1.17 -4.04 -12.62
CA GLN A 76 -2.07 -4.98 -11.98
C GLN A 76 -1.39 -6.35 -11.90
N GLY A 77 -1.31 -6.91 -10.69
CA GLY A 77 -0.67 -8.21 -10.45
C GLY A 77 -1.55 -9.12 -9.60
N PRO A 78 -1.55 -10.44 -9.83
CA PRO A 78 -2.43 -11.37 -9.10
C PRO A 78 -2.06 -11.52 -7.62
N THR A 79 -0.80 -11.26 -7.25
CA THR A 79 -0.30 -11.40 -5.88
C THR A 79 0.78 -10.37 -5.57
N PHE A 80 0.99 -10.08 -4.27
CA PHE A 80 2.12 -9.25 -3.85
C PHE A 80 3.48 -9.81 -4.30
N ALA A 81 3.68 -11.13 -4.24
CA ALA A 81 4.91 -11.76 -4.69
C ALA A 81 5.21 -11.48 -6.17
N SER A 82 4.19 -11.44 -7.03
CA SER A 82 4.35 -11.09 -8.45
C SER A 82 4.65 -9.60 -8.68
N ALA A 83 4.13 -8.72 -7.81
CA ALA A 83 4.37 -7.28 -7.87
C ALA A 83 5.73 -6.87 -7.27
N LEU A 84 6.30 -7.69 -6.39
CA LEU A 84 7.50 -7.37 -5.61
C LEU A 84 8.73 -7.01 -6.47
N PRO A 85 9.08 -7.73 -7.55
CA PRO A 85 10.21 -7.35 -8.40
C PRO A 85 10.05 -5.96 -9.01
N ARG A 86 8.84 -5.62 -9.45
CA ARG A 86 8.51 -4.30 -9.99
C ARG A 86 8.55 -3.22 -8.93
N LEU A 87 8.04 -3.51 -7.73
CA LEU A 87 8.14 -2.60 -6.58
C LEU A 87 9.62 -2.31 -6.28
N LYS A 88 10.45 -3.34 -6.14
CA LYS A 88 11.89 -3.20 -5.88
C LYS A 88 12.59 -2.39 -6.98
N GLN A 89 12.30 -2.67 -8.25
CA GLN A 89 12.87 -1.91 -9.36
C GLN A 89 12.42 -0.44 -9.35
N THR A 90 11.16 -0.17 -9.03
CA THR A 90 10.62 1.20 -8.95
C THR A 90 11.29 1.97 -7.81
N LEU A 91 11.44 1.33 -6.65
CA LEU A 91 12.13 1.92 -5.49
C LEU A 91 13.61 2.15 -5.77
N ALA A 92 14.30 1.23 -6.44
CA ALA A 92 15.71 1.36 -6.78
C ALA A 92 16.01 2.51 -7.76
N ASN A 93 15.06 2.81 -8.65
CA ASN A 93 15.17 3.95 -9.59
C ASN A 93 14.52 5.22 -9.05
N ALA A 94 13.92 5.17 -7.85
CA ALA A 94 13.25 6.34 -7.31
C ALA A 94 14.27 7.40 -6.90
N HIS A 95 13.98 8.65 -7.27
CA HIS A 95 14.80 9.79 -6.92
C HIS A 95 14.25 10.53 -5.69
N MET A 96 15.02 11.51 -5.19
CA MET A 96 14.60 12.39 -4.10
C MET A 96 13.24 13.05 -4.39
N GLY A 97 12.33 13.00 -3.41
CA GLY A 97 10.97 13.53 -3.53
C GLY A 97 9.91 12.49 -3.89
N LEU A 98 10.23 11.20 -3.83
CA LEU A 98 9.25 10.11 -3.85
C LEU A 98 8.35 10.17 -2.61
N ARG A 99 7.04 10.09 -2.82
CA ARG A 99 6.04 9.83 -1.78
C ARG A 99 5.45 8.45 -1.99
N LEU A 100 5.54 7.61 -0.97
CA LEU A 100 5.03 6.24 -0.98
C LEU A 100 3.74 6.17 -0.17
N TYR A 101 2.70 5.60 -0.77
CA TYR A 101 1.40 5.39 -0.14
C TYR A 101 1.08 3.90 -0.16
N LEU A 102 0.90 3.33 1.03
CA LEU A 102 0.58 1.92 1.21
C LEU A 102 -0.85 1.82 1.75
N ALA A 103 -1.75 1.18 1.02
CA ALA A 103 -3.13 1.04 1.47
C ALA A 103 -3.66 -0.38 1.31
N GLY A 104 -4.37 -0.89 2.32
CA GLY A 104 -4.98 -2.21 2.26
C GLY A 104 -4.66 -3.09 3.46
N THR A 105 -4.48 -4.40 3.24
CA THR A 105 -4.29 -5.35 4.34
C THR A 105 -2.97 -5.12 5.08
N GLU A 106 -2.92 -5.48 6.38
CA GLU A 106 -1.68 -5.35 7.17
C GLU A 106 -0.53 -6.14 6.56
N GLY A 107 -0.83 -7.29 5.94
CA GLY A 107 0.15 -8.13 5.26
C GLY A 107 0.80 -7.43 4.07
N LEU A 108 0.03 -6.72 3.24
CA LEU A 108 0.57 -5.92 2.14
C LEU A 108 1.38 -4.74 2.67
N ILE A 109 0.82 -3.99 3.61
CA ILE A 109 1.48 -2.80 4.17
C ILE A 109 2.82 -3.20 4.78
N GLY A 110 2.87 -4.27 5.57
CA GLY A 110 4.10 -4.74 6.21
C GLY A 110 5.17 -5.16 5.19
N GLN A 111 4.80 -5.91 4.16
CA GLN A 111 5.76 -6.36 3.14
C GLN A 111 6.24 -5.20 2.24
N ALA A 112 5.36 -4.29 1.85
CA ALA A 112 5.72 -3.12 1.06
C ALA A 112 6.58 -2.14 1.87
N MET A 113 6.26 -1.94 3.16
CA MET A 113 7.07 -1.16 4.09
C MET A 113 8.48 -1.75 4.21
N GLN A 114 8.60 -3.07 4.40
CA GLN A 114 9.90 -3.73 4.43
C GLN A 114 10.70 -3.45 3.14
N ALA A 115 10.09 -3.63 1.96
CA ALA A 115 10.76 -3.37 0.69
C ALA A 115 11.21 -1.91 0.53
N ALA A 116 10.41 -0.95 1.02
CA ALA A 116 10.76 0.47 1.00
C ALA A 116 11.93 0.81 1.92
N LEU A 117 11.92 0.27 3.15
CA LEU A 117 13.02 0.46 4.11
C LEU A 117 14.31 -0.20 3.64
N GLU A 118 14.24 -1.40 3.04
CA GLU A 118 15.40 -2.07 2.40
C GLU A 118 16.01 -1.23 1.27
N ALA A 119 15.17 -0.46 0.54
CA ALA A 119 15.61 0.46 -0.49
C ALA A 119 16.09 1.82 0.04
N GLY A 120 16.07 2.04 1.36
CA GLY A 120 16.51 3.28 2.00
C GLY A 120 15.51 4.44 1.90
N ILE A 121 14.23 4.17 1.64
CA ILE A 121 13.18 5.20 1.65
C ILE A 121 12.95 5.67 3.09
N ASP A 122 12.97 6.98 3.28
CA ASP A 122 12.72 7.56 4.60
C ASP A 122 11.27 7.33 5.04
N HIS A 123 11.10 6.92 6.30
CA HIS A 123 9.81 6.62 6.91
C HIS A 123 8.81 7.79 6.88
N THR A 124 9.28 9.05 6.90
CA THR A 124 8.40 10.24 6.82
C THR A 124 7.83 10.46 5.41
N SER A 125 8.40 9.78 4.42
CA SER A 125 7.92 9.80 3.04
C SER A 125 6.91 8.69 2.75
N ILE A 126 6.58 7.86 3.74
CA ILE A 126 5.67 6.74 3.64
C ILE A 126 4.39 7.03 4.43
N GLN A 127 3.24 6.96 3.77
CA GLN A 127 1.94 6.95 4.43
C GLN A 127 1.32 5.55 4.35
N THR A 128 0.61 5.19 5.41
CA THR A 128 -0.04 3.88 5.52
C THR A 128 -1.49 4.07 5.94
N GLU A 129 -2.40 3.38 5.25
CA GLU A 129 -3.82 3.32 5.62
C GLU A 129 -4.30 1.87 5.54
N HIS A 130 -4.77 1.33 6.65
CA HIS A 130 -5.31 -0.02 6.67
C HIS A 130 -6.74 -0.04 6.14
N ARG A 131 -7.02 -0.97 5.21
CA ARG A 131 -8.35 -1.27 4.67
C ARG A 131 -8.50 -2.78 4.50
N GLY A 132 -9.74 -3.25 4.49
CA GLY A 132 -10.05 -4.68 4.34
C GLY A 132 -9.85 -5.47 5.62
N SER A 133 -9.36 -6.70 5.49
CA SER A 133 -9.27 -7.66 6.61
C SER A 133 -8.32 -7.21 7.72
N LEU A 134 -8.73 -7.45 8.97
CA LEU A 134 -7.90 -7.32 10.18
C LEU A 134 -6.97 -8.53 10.40
N ALA A 135 -6.98 -9.49 9.48
CA ALA A 135 -6.10 -10.64 9.55
C ALA A 135 -4.64 -10.21 9.34
N ARG A 136 -3.76 -10.75 10.18
CA ARG A 136 -2.35 -10.34 10.24
C ARG A 136 -1.40 -11.47 9.89
N ARG A 137 -0.20 -11.07 9.50
CA ARG A 137 0.97 -11.92 9.29
C ARG A 137 1.78 -11.99 10.58
N VAL A 138 1.91 -13.18 11.17
CA VAL A 138 2.60 -13.37 12.46
C VAL A 138 3.88 -14.17 12.27
N GLN A 139 4.99 -13.63 12.76
CA GLN A 139 6.26 -14.34 12.81
C GLN A 139 6.44 -15.03 14.17
N CYS A 140 6.70 -16.34 14.15
CA CYS A 140 7.10 -17.06 15.35
C CYS A 140 8.49 -16.59 15.81
N VAL A 141 8.61 -16.22 17.09
CA VAL A 141 9.90 -15.75 17.65
C VAL A 141 10.98 -16.83 17.65
N HIS A 142 10.58 -18.11 17.75
CA HIS A 142 11.48 -19.26 17.87
C HIS A 142 12.01 -19.75 16.53
N CYS A 143 11.12 -20.11 15.60
CA CYS A 143 11.53 -20.69 14.31
C CYS A 143 11.57 -19.68 13.16
N LYS A 144 11.17 -18.43 13.41
CA LYS A 144 11.00 -17.38 12.38
C LYS A 144 10.00 -17.74 11.27
N GLY A 145 9.29 -18.86 11.42
CA GLY A 145 8.20 -19.27 10.56
C GLY A 145 7.08 -18.23 10.55
N ILE A 146 6.44 -18.08 9.41
CA ILE A 146 5.40 -17.09 9.20
C ILE A 146 4.05 -17.77 9.03
N THR A 147 3.06 -17.31 9.79
CA THR A 147 1.66 -17.69 9.63
C THR A 147 0.89 -16.51 9.06
N GLU A 148 0.27 -16.71 7.91
CA GLU A 148 -0.59 -15.72 7.26
C GLU A 148 -2.01 -15.75 7.83
N ASN A 149 -2.76 -14.66 7.63
CA ASN A 149 -4.20 -14.58 7.88
C ASN A 149 -4.65 -14.91 9.32
N VAL A 150 -3.84 -14.59 10.33
CA VAL A 150 -4.21 -14.80 11.73
C VAL A 150 -5.23 -13.76 12.16
N THR A 151 -6.41 -14.18 12.62
CA THR A 151 -7.43 -13.32 13.25
C THR A 151 -7.49 -13.56 14.75
N THR A 152 -7.72 -12.51 15.54
CA THR A 152 -7.86 -12.57 17.02
C THR A 152 -9.07 -11.82 17.50
#